data_AF-A0A562MCA0-F1
#
_entry.id   AF-A0A562MCA0-F1
#
_cell.length_a   1.000
_cell.length_b   1.000
_cell.length_c   1.000
_cell.angle_alpha   90.00
_cell.angle_beta   90.00
_cell.angle_gamma   90.00
#
_symmetry.space_group_name_H-M   'P 1'
#
loop_
_entity.id
_entity.type
_entity.pdbx_description
1 polymer ?
#
loop_
_entity_poly.entity_id
_entity_poly.type
_entity_poly.pdbx_seq_one_letter_code
_entity_poly.pdbx_strand_id
1 'polypeptide(L)'
;MKSYIFKTLLYLLGAVSVVSCKRNDPIGDLGETNGQYVAMLNVSYDINKPVFGDTLTVTASTWQRDDKISSLEMTETVVQKFGVNLTLQKGTVLNTNDLESSASTLVVTDTILNKVPWFSIKNDNDQLNAYFETVTNNYIVRAKYPFELNEGHYPNDNTLIENLKDVDFEVLKSILAYRIKADDYRLLYPDAPSTDFTSGGVYDLTQAGINNLKSTLTKKMLSIVLASCAKSGTFHVDIVTNVYTATGASRSVTRNFQTNL
;
A
#
# COMPACT_ATOMS: atom_id res chain seq x y z
N MET A 1 -25.38 -22.35 76.62
CA MET A 1 -24.37 -22.81 75.62
C MET A 1 -24.97 -23.17 74.25
N LYS A 2 -26.16 -23.76 74.13
CA LYS A 2 -26.76 -24.13 72.82
C LYS A 2 -27.21 -22.97 71.91
N SER A 3 -27.51 -21.78 72.44
CA SER A 3 -28.02 -20.64 71.65
C SER A 3 -26.92 -19.85 70.90
N TYR A 4 -25.69 -19.84 71.40
CA TYR A 4 -24.58 -19.12 70.76
C TYR A 4 -24.08 -19.85 69.51
N ILE A 5 -23.97 -21.18 69.56
CA ILE A 5 -23.53 -22.00 68.42
C ILE A 5 -24.49 -21.85 67.22
N PHE A 6 -25.80 -21.76 67.47
CA PHE A 6 -26.80 -21.59 66.42
C PHE A 6 -26.72 -20.22 65.75
N LYS A 7 -26.42 -19.15 66.52
CA LYS A 7 -26.23 -17.80 65.96
C LYS A 7 -24.94 -17.70 65.14
N THR A 8 -23.85 -18.35 65.56
CA THR A 8 -22.59 -18.35 64.80
C THR A 8 -22.71 -19.14 63.51
N LEU A 9 -23.45 -20.26 63.50
CA LEU A 9 -23.71 -21.07 62.31
C LEU A 9 -24.58 -20.31 61.28
N LEU A 10 -25.57 -19.55 61.75
CA LEU A 10 -26.45 -18.75 60.88
C LEU A 10 -25.69 -17.58 60.21
N TYR A 11 -24.77 -16.94 60.93
CA TYR A 11 -23.90 -15.90 60.38
C TYR A 11 -22.89 -16.45 59.36
N LEU A 12 -22.37 -17.67 59.59
CA LEU A 12 -21.47 -18.33 58.63
C LEU A 12 -22.23 -18.72 57.34
N LEU A 13 -23.46 -19.24 57.44
CA LEU A 13 -24.28 -19.57 56.27
C LEU A 13 -24.71 -18.33 55.47
N GLY A 14 -24.97 -17.21 56.15
CA GLY A 14 -25.28 -15.93 55.51
C GLY A 14 -24.10 -15.29 54.78
N ALA A 15 -22.87 -15.47 55.29
CA ALA A 15 -21.66 -14.97 54.65
C ALA A 15 -21.25 -15.79 53.40
N VAL A 16 -21.64 -17.07 53.31
CA VAL A 16 -21.35 -17.91 52.13
C VAL A 16 -22.33 -17.64 50.98
N SER A 17 -23.51 -17.07 51.26
CA SER A 17 -24.53 -16.78 50.24
C SER A 17 -24.32 -15.47 49.46
N VAL A 18 -23.34 -14.65 49.84
CA VAL A 18 -22.96 -13.40 49.12
C VAL A 18 -21.74 -13.56 48.19
N VAL A 19 -21.12 -14.74 48.11
CA VAL A 19 -19.84 -14.91 47.39
C VAL A 19 -19.99 -15.43 45.94
N SER A 20 -21.20 -15.71 45.45
CA SER A 20 -21.33 -16.25 44.08
C SER A 20 -22.47 -15.66 43.27
N CYS A 21 -22.50 -14.34 43.15
CA CYS A 21 -22.97 -13.72 41.91
C CYS A 21 -21.78 -13.62 40.94
N LYS A 22 -21.35 -14.75 40.35
CA LYS A 22 -20.60 -14.64 39.10
C LYS A 22 -21.54 -13.95 38.12
N ARG A 23 -21.12 -12.79 37.62
CA ARG A 23 -21.84 -12.08 36.57
C ARG A 23 -22.05 -13.07 35.43
N ASN A 24 -23.30 -13.41 35.16
CA ASN A 24 -23.65 -14.24 34.01
C ASN A 24 -23.25 -13.43 32.77
N ASP A 25 -22.06 -13.70 32.24
CA ASP A 25 -21.61 -13.16 30.97
C ASP A 25 -21.85 -14.26 29.94
N PRO A 26 -23.05 -14.32 29.32
CA PRO A 26 -23.37 -15.36 28.35
C PRO A 26 -22.40 -15.34 27.16
N ILE A 27 -21.64 -14.27 26.96
CA ILE A 27 -20.61 -14.22 25.94
C ILE A 27 -19.29 -14.85 26.44
N GLY A 28 -19.03 -14.86 27.75
CA GLY A 28 -17.92 -15.61 28.38
C GLY A 28 -18.04 -17.10 28.06
N ASP A 29 -19.18 -17.71 28.37
CA ASP A 29 -19.46 -19.12 28.07
C ASP A 29 -19.37 -19.42 26.56
N LEU A 30 -19.80 -18.49 25.69
CA LEU A 30 -19.73 -18.66 24.23
C LEU A 30 -18.31 -18.59 23.65
N GLY A 31 -17.38 -17.88 24.30
CA GLY A 31 -16.00 -17.80 23.83
C GLY A 31 -15.07 -18.88 24.40
N GLU A 32 -15.30 -19.35 25.63
CA GLU A 32 -14.60 -20.54 26.17
C GLU A 32 -14.97 -21.78 25.35
N THR A 33 -16.24 -21.91 24.94
CA THR A 33 -16.72 -23.05 24.14
C THR A 33 -16.13 -23.08 22.72
N ASN A 34 -15.72 -21.92 22.18
CA ASN A 34 -15.13 -21.79 20.84
C ASN A 34 -13.60 -21.60 20.84
N GLY A 35 -12.97 -21.63 22.03
CA GLY A 35 -11.51 -21.67 22.20
C GLY A 35 -10.73 -20.42 21.80
N GLN A 36 -11.38 -19.35 21.33
CA GLN A 36 -10.71 -18.13 20.87
C GLN A 36 -11.61 -16.90 21.06
N TYR A 37 -11.18 -15.94 21.88
CA TYR A 37 -11.77 -14.61 21.85
C TYR A 37 -11.02 -13.75 20.84
N VAL A 38 -11.78 -13.05 20.00
CA VAL A 38 -11.16 -12.14 19.05
C VAL A 38 -11.14 -10.73 19.65
N ALA A 39 -9.94 -10.14 19.74
CA ALA A 39 -9.80 -8.75 20.18
C ALA A 39 -10.59 -7.80 19.26
N MET A 40 -11.23 -6.78 19.83
CA MET A 40 -11.79 -5.69 19.01
C MET A 40 -10.66 -4.73 18.66
N LEU A 41 -10.61 -4.29 17.41
CA LEU A 41 -9.59 -3.38 16.91
C LEU A 41 -10.27 -2.18 16.25
N ASN A 42 -9.99 -0.98 16.76
CA ASN A 42 -10.33 0.28 16.14
C ASN A 42 -9.04 1.00 15.76
N VAL A 43 -8.96 1.50 14.53
CA VAL A 43 -7.78 2.24 14.06
C VAL A 43 -8.23 3.60 13.53
N SER A 44 -7.57 4.65 14.00
CA SER A 44 -7.77 6.01 13.53
C SER A 44 -6.46 6.64 13.07
N TYR A 45 -6.62 7.66 12.22
CA TYR A 45 -5.54 8.39 11.57
C TYR A 45 -5.80 9.88 11.81
N ASP A 46 -4.75 10.63 12.14
CA ASP A 46 -4.82 12.09 12.28
C ASP A 46 -4.99 12.80 10.93
N ILE A 47 -4.40 12.26 9.87
CA ILE A 47 -4.48 12.76 8.50
C ILE A 47 -5.11 11.70 7.59
N ASN A 48 -6.11 12.10 6.81
CA ASN A 48 -6.81 11.19 5.89
C ASN A 48 -6.32 11.27 4.44
N LYS A 49 -5.52 12.29 4.10
CA LYS A 49 -4.94 12.54 2.77
C LYS A 49 -3.51 13.10 2.93
N PRO A 50 -2.54 12.26 3.35
CA PRO A 50 -1.16 12.71 3.53
C PRO A 50 -0.54 13.04 2.16
N VAL A 51 0.35 14.04 2.15
CA VAL A 51 1.25 14.34 1.03
C VAL A 51 2.66 13.89 1.39
N PHE A 52 3.55 13.77 0.39
CA PHE A 52 4.93 13.39 0.64
C PHE A 52 5.62 14.36 1.62
N GLY A 53 6.28 13.80 2.63
CA GLY A 53 6.92 14.54 3.73
C GLY A 53 6.04 14.70 4.97
N ASP A 54 4.75 14.36 4.90
CA ASP A 54 3.89 14.33 6.09
C ASP A 54 4.28 13.17 7.03
N THR A 55 3.96 13.33 8.30
CA THR A 55 3.99 12.24 9.29
C THR A 55 2.58 11.92 9.74
N LEU A 56 2.15 10.69 9.50
CA LEU A 56 0.84 10.18 9.89
C LEU A 56 0.91 9.53 11.28
N THR A 57 0.02 9.89 12.19
CA THR A 57 -0.12 9.17 13.46
C THR A 57 -1.20 8.11 13.34
N VAL A 58 -0.80 6.85 13.42
CA VAL A 58 -1.70 5.69 13.45
C VAL A 58 -2.01 5.36 14.91
N THR A 59 -3.28 5.51 15.30
CA THR A 59 -3.74 5.16 16.65
C THR A 59 -4.56 3.89 16.57
N ALA A 60 -4.03 2.81 17.14
CA ALA A 60 -4.73 1.55 17.30
C ALA A 60 -5.24 1.43 18.75
N SER A 61 -6.56 1.33 18.89
CA SER A 61 -7.23 1.08 20.16
C SER A 61 -7.81 -0.33 20.13
N THR A 62 -7.53 -1.09 21.18
CA THR A 62 -8.04 -2.45 21.31
C THR A 62 -8.39 -2.75 22.75
N TRP A 63 -9.49 -3.46 22.95
CA TRP A 63 -9.91 -3.95 24.24
C TRP A 63 -9.92 -5.47 24.22
N GLN A 64 -9.54 -6.06 25.35
CA GLN A 64 -9.65 -7.49 25.56
C GLN A 64 -10.81 -7.77 26.52
N ARG A 65 -11.48 -8.92 26.36
CA ARG A 65 -12.36 -9.41 27.41
C ARG A 65 -11.67 -10.37 28.38
N ASP A 66 -10.82 -11.29 27.92
CA ASP A 66 -10.09 -12.22 28.82
C ASP A 66 -8.78 -12.73 28.18
N ASP A 67 -8.76 -12.91 26.85
CA ASP A 67 -7.54 -13.24 26.09
C ASP A 67 -6.58 -12.06 26.05
N LYS A 68 -5.44 -12.18 26.74
CA LYS A 68 -4.37 -11.18 26.68
C LYS A 68 -3.92 -10.94 25.24
N ILE A 69 -3.66 -9.68 24.91
CA ILE A 69 -3.03 -9.32 23.64
C ILE A 69 -1.60 -9.85 23.64
N SER A 70 -1.24 -10.54 22.56
CA SER A 70 0.10 -11.11 22.34
C SER A 70 0.98 -10.14 21.56
N SER A 71 0.45 -9.55 20.49
CA SER A 71 1.19 -8.56 19.71
C SER A 71 0.28 -7.63 18.92
N LEU A 72 0.83 -6.48 18.57
CA LEU A 72 0.27 -5.54 17.62
C LEU A 72 1.33 -5.23 16.56
N GLU A 73 0.97 -5.39 15.30
CA GLU A 73 1.86 -5.16 14.16
C GLU A 73 1.22 -4.20 13.17
N MET A 74 1.92 -3.14 12.82
CA MET A 74 1.56 -2.23 11.74
C MET A 74 2.52 -2.48 10.57
N THR A 75 1.97 -2.90 9.45
CA THR A 75 2.71 -3.18 8.23
C THR A 75 2.31 -2.22 7.12
N GLU A 76 3.22 -2.02 6.20
CA GLU A 76 3.02 -1.22 4.99
C GLU A 76 3.15 -2.09 3.74
N THR A 77 2.40 -1.72 2.71
CA THR A 77 2.60 -2.17 1.33
C THR A 77 2.61 -0.93 0.46
N VAL A 78 3.70 -0.73 -0.27
CA VAL A 78 3.91 0.46 -1.10
C VAL A 78 3.96 0.03 -2.55
N VAL A 79 3.07 0.59 -3.36
CA VAL A 79 2.93 0.29 -4.78
C VAL A 79 2.89 1.59 -5.57
N GLN A 80 3.65 1.65 -6.65
CA GLN A 80 3.54 2.70 -7.65
C GLN A 80 2.83 2.14 -8.89
N LYS A 81 1.89 2.92 -9.43
CA LYS A 81 1.30 2.68 -10.75
C LYS A 81 1.56 3.88 -11.62
N PHE A 82 2.34 3.72 -12.68
CA PHE A 82 2.78 4.85 -13.49
C PHE A 82 2.78 4.52 -14.98
N GLY A 83 2.52 5.53 -15.79
CA GLY A 83 2.92 5.54 -17.20
C GLY A 83 4.24 6.25 -17.40
N VAL A 84 4.71 6.20 -18.62
CA VAL A 84 5.93 6.86 -19.08
C VAL A 84 5.54 8.20 -19.70
N ASN A 85 6.03 9.28 -19.13
CA ASN A 85 5.98 10.61 -19.72
C ASN A 85 7.36 10.94 -20.30
N LEU A 86 7.47 10.91 -21.63
CA LEU A 86 8.72 11.14 -22.33
C LEU A 86 8.61 12.27 -23.34
N THR A 87 9.74 12.96 -23.54
CA THR A 87 9.95 13.93 -24.60
C THR A 87 11.22 13.56 -25.36
N LEU A 88 11.16 13.56 -26.69
CA LEU A 88 12.31 13.36 -27.56
C LEU A 88 12.90 14.70 -28.03
N GLN A 89 14.14 14.68 -28.52
CA GLN A 89 14.93 15.87 -28.84
C GLN A 89 14.29 16.84 -29.86
N LYS A 90 13.46 16.35 -30.80
CA LYS A 90 12.77 17.17 -31.81
C LYS A 90 11.29 17.37 -31.51
N GLY A 91 10.88 17.09 -30.27
CA GLY A 91 9.60 17.52 -29.73
C GLY A 91 8.45 16.53 -29.91
N THR A 92 8.72 15.25 -30.18
CA THR A 92 7.77 14.17 -29.86
C THR A 92 7.53 14.16 -28.35
N VAL A 93 6.28 14.27 -27.94
CA VAL A 93 5.87 14.17 -26.53
C VAL A 93 4.90 13.00 -26.42
N LEU A 94 5.12 12.15 -25.42
CA LEU A 94 4.29 10.98 -25.17
C LEU A 94 4.04 10.85 -23.68
N ASN A 95 2.78 10.78 -23.29
CA ASN A 95 2.34 10.34 -21.96
C ASN A 95 1.49 9.08 -22.12
N THR A 96 1.95 7.96 -21.55
CA THR A 96 1.27 6.67 -21.71
C THR A 96 0.18 6.41 -20.66
N ASN A 97 0.05 7.28 -19.66
CA ASN A 97 -1.00 7.23 -18.64
C ASN A 97 -1.85 8.50 -18.70
N ASP A 98 -2.22 8.88 -19.91
CA ASP A 98 -3.22 9.91 -20.17
C ASP A 98 -4.60 9.24 -20.29
N LEU A 99 -5.43 9.43 -19.26
CA LEU A 99 -6.77 8.86 -19.20
C LEU A 99 -7.80 9.62 -20.06
N GLU A 100 -7.45 10.81 -20.56
CA GLU A 100 -8.34 11.65 -21.35
C GLU A 100 -8.26 11.32 -22.85
N SER A 101 -7.11 10.82 -23.32
CA SER A 101 -6.97 10.32 -24.69
C SER A 101 -7.24 8.81 -24.72
N SER A 102 -8.29 8.40 -25.44
CA SER A 102 -8.77 7.01 -25.61
C SER A 102 -7.80 6.04 -26.32
N ALA A 103 -6.51 6.35 -26.32
CA ALA A 103 -5.44 5.54 -26.89
C ALA A 103 -4.91 4.52 -25.87
N SER A 104 -4.34 3.43 -26.37
CA SER A 104 -3.70 2.38 -25.57
C SER A 104 -2.77 2.97 -24.50
N THR A 105 -3.04 2.62 -23.24
CA THR A 105 -2.27 3.07 -22.09
C THR A 105 -1.21 2.03 -21.72
N LEU A 106 0.05 2.47 -21.58
CA LEU A 106 1.07 1.67 -20.88
C LEU A 106 1.06 2.15 -19.43
N VAL A 107 0.64 1.25 -18.54
CA VAL A 107 0.67 1.47 -17.09
C VAL A 107 1.47 0.34 -16.45
N VAL A 108 2.59 0.69 -15.86
CA VAL A 108 3.48 -0.20 -15.12
C VAL A 108 3.08 -0.18 -13.65
N THR A 109 3.01 -1.37 -13.04
CA THR A 109 2.84 -1.51 -11.58
C THR A 109 4.15 -1.98 -10.98
N ASP A 110 4.68 -1.20 -10.03
CA ASP A 110 5.90 -1.46 -9.29
C ASP A 110 5.58 -1.63 -7.80
N THR A 111 5.86 -2.82 -7.27
CA THR A 111 5.67 -3.11 -5.84
C THR A 111 6.98 -2.86 -5.13
N ILE A 112 7.04 -1.78 -4.35
CA ILE A 112 8.25 -1.30 -3.67
C ILE A 112 8.44 -2.03 -2.35
N LEU A 113 7.38 -2.06 -1.53
CA LEU A 113 7.35 -2.78 -0.26
C LEU A 113 6.10 -3.67 -0.23
N ASN A 114 6.22 -4.86 0.32
CA ASN A 114 5.10 -5.81 0.44
C ASN A 114 5.01 -6.34 1.86
N LYS A 115 3.98 -5.88 2.58
CA LYS A 115 3.68 -6.26 3.97
C LYS A 115 4.89 -6.18 4.91
N VAL A 116 5.68 -5.12 4.78
CA VAL A 116 6.86 -4.90 5.63
C VAL A 116 6.40 -4.28 6.96
N PRO A 117 6.77 -4.84 8.12
CA PRO A 117 6.46 -4.22 9.41
C PRO A 117 7.33 -2.98 9.62
N TRP A 118 6.69 -1.83 9.82
CA TRP A 118 7.38 -0.59 10.21
C TRP A 118 7.25 -0.34 11.73
N PHE A 119 6.25 -0.94 12.37
CA PHE A 119 6.07 -0.89 13.81
C PHE A 119 5.49 -2.20 14.33
N SER A 120 6.06 -2.72 15.42
CA SER A 120 5.58 -3.92 16.08
C SER A 120 5.84 -3.82 17.58
N ILE A 121 4.87 -4.25 18.37
CA ILE A 121 5.04 -4.49 19.80
C ILE A 121 4.58 -5.91 20.09
N LYS A 122 5.39 -6.62 20.85
CA LYS A 122 5.04 -7.91 21.43
C LYS A 122 4.82 -7.73 22.91
N ASN A 123 3.98 -8.57 23.50
CA ASN A 123 3.80 -8.60 24.94
C ASN A 123 4.93 -9.35 25.67
N ASP A 124 6.14 -9.32 25.11
CA ASP A 124 7.32 -9.90 25.73
C ASP A 124 7.68 -9.01 26.92
N ASN A 125 7.81 -9.58 28.12
CA ASN A 125 8.08 -8.84 29.36
C ASN A 125 7.08 -7.70 29.64
N ASP A 126 5.78 -7.93 29.38
CA ASP A 126 4.71 -6.99 29.75
C ASP A 126 4.79 -5.60 29.07
N GLN A 127 5.50 -5.49 27.93
CA GLN A 127 5.68 -4.22 27.21
C GLN A 127 4.37 -3.56 26.78
N LEU A 128 3.31 -4.32 26.52
CA LEU A 128 2.00 -3.76 26.17
C LEU A 128 1.36 -2.98 27.33
N ASN A 129 1.73 -3.25 28.58
CA ASN A 129 1.17 -2.55 29.74
C ASN A 129 1.53 -1.07 29.74
N ALA A 130 2.61 -0.66 29.07
CA ALA A 130 2.96 0.75 28.88
C ALA A 130 1.93 1.52 28.03
N TYR A 131 1.10 0.80 27.27
CA TYR A 131 0.07 1.36 26.39
C TYR A 131 -1.34 1.19 26.94
N PHE A 132 -1.48 0.66 28.16
CA PHE A 132 -2.77 0.44 28.78
C PHE A 132 -3.31 1.71 29.45
N GLU A 133 -4.48 2.16 29.00
CA GLU A 133 -5.14 3.36 29.50
C GLU A 133 -6.29 2.98 30.43
N THR A 134 -6.09 3.20 31.72
CA THR A 134 -7.01 2.76 32.80
C THR A 134 -8.38 3.41 32.73
N VAL A 135 -8.46 4.67 32.29
CA VAL A 135 -9.73 5.42 32.19
C VAL A 135 -10.67 4.81 31.16
N THR A 136 -10.12 4.36 30.03
CA THR A 136 -10.90 3.74 28.94
C THR A 136 -10.89 2.22 28.98
N ASN A 137 -10.09 1.62 29.87
CA ASN A 137 -9.86 0.18 29.99
C ASN A 137 -9.42 -0.49 28.66
N ASN A 138 -8.56 0.21 27.90
CA ASN A 138 -8.14 -0.18 26.56
C ASN A 138 -6.63 -0.05 26.42
N TYR A 139 -6.03 -0.85 25.53
CA TYR A 139 -4.68 -0.58 25.03
C TYR A 139 -4.79 0.44 23.89
N ILE A 140 -4.03 1.54 24.00
CA ILE A 140 -3.97 2.60 23.00
C ILE A 140 -2.52 2.75 22.52
N VAL A 141 -2.25 2.23 21.33
CA VAL A 141 -0.94 2.28 20.70
C VAL A 141 -0.94 3.37 19.64
N ARG A 142 0.00 4.31 19.75
CA ARG A 142 0.18 5.41 18.80
C ARG A 142 1.55 5.27 18.15
N ALA A 143 1.59 5.14 16.83
CA ALA A 143 2.82 5.01 16.08
C ALA A 143 2.87 6.05 14.95
N LYS A 144 4.05 6.59 14.70
CA LYS A 144 4.28 7.61 13.66
C LYS A 144 4.78 6.94 12.39
N TYR A 145 4.05 7.12 11.31
CA TYR A 145 4.40 6.61 9.98
C TYR A 145 4.91 7.78 9.11
N PRO A 146 6.17 7.75 8.64
CA PRO A 146 6.68 8.74 7.71
C PRO A 146 6.12 8.49 6.31
N PHE A 147 5.34 9.45 5.77
CA PHE A 147 4.78 9.32 4.42
C PHE A 147 5.78 9.86 3.39
N GLU A 148 6.76 9.02 3.05
CA GLU A 148 7.86 9.38 2.14
C GLU A 148 7.74 8.67 0.79
N LEU A 149 8.30 9.32 -0.24
CA LEU A 149 8.42 8.72 -1.56
C LEU A 149 9.56 7.69 -1.53
N ASN A 150 9.21 6.41 -1.46
CA ASN A 150 10.18 5.34 -1.61
C ASN A 150 10.50 5.14 -3.10
N GLU A 151 11.80 5.01 -3.41
CA GLU A 151 12.24 4.65 -4.75
C GLU A 151 11.99 3.15 -5.00
N GLY A 152 11.39 2.85 -6.15
CA GLY A 152 11.08 1.50 -6.58
C GLY A 152 12.14 0.91 -7.50
N HIS A 153 11.78 -0.17 -8.21
CA HIS A 153 12.66 -0.79 -9.20
C HIS A 153 12.91 0.14 -10.40
N TYR A 154 11.91 0.92 -10.78
CA TYR A 154 12.03 1.83 -11.92
C TYR A 154 12.50 3.21 -11.44
N PRO A 155 13.54 3.81 -12.04
CA PRO A 155 13.96 5.17 -11.71
C PRO A 155 13.00 6.21 -12.30
N ASN A 156 13.00 7.43 -11.76
CA ASN A 156 12.19 8.56 -12.26
C ASN A 156 13.00 9.52 -13.14
N ASP A 157 13.72 8.97 -14.11
CA ASP A 157 14.61 9.72 -15.00
C ASP A 157 14.76 9.04 -16.38
N ASN A 158 15.74 9.49 -17.17
CA ASN A 158 16.04 8.96 -18.50
C ASN A 158 16.44 7.48 -18.52
N THR A 159 16.93 6.94 -17.40
CA THR A 159 17.30 5.53 -17.28
C THR A 159 16.09 4.61 -17.08
N LEU A 160 14.87 5.18 -16.92
CA LEU A 160 13.63 4.42 -16.82
C LEU A 160 13.46 3.47 -18.01
N ILE A 161 13.75 3.94 -19.23
CA ILE A 161 13.59 3.16 -20.48
C ILE A 161 14.43 1.88 -20.47
N GLU A 162 15.64 1.95 -19.93
CA GLU A 162 16.56 0.81 -19.85
C GLU A 162 16.05 -0.25 -18.87
N ASN A 163 15.34 0.18 -17.82
CA ASN A 163 14.79 -0.67 -16.76
C ASN A 163 13.40 -1.24 -17.08
N LEU A 164 12.70 -0.76 -18.12
CA LEU A 164 11.42 -1.34 -18.56
C LEU A 164 11.57 -2.84 -18.87
N LYS A 165 10.56 -3.66 -18.56
CA LYS A 165 10.54 -5.03 -19.06
C LYS A 165 10.35 -5.03 -20.57
N ASP A 166 10.81 -6.07 -21.24
CA ASP A 166 10.74 -6.12 -22.71
C ASP A 166 9.29 -6.06 -23.22
N VAL A 167 8.34 -6.69 -22.52
CA VAL A 167 6.91 -6.61 -22.85
C VAL A 167 6.39 -5.18 -22.74
N ASP A 168 6.73 -4.45 -21.67
CA ASP A 168 6.33 -3.06 -21.48
C ASP A 168 6.96 -2.15 -22.54
N PHE A 169 8.21 -2.44 -22.92
CA PHE A 169 8.91 -1.73 -23.96
C PHE A 169 8.31 -1.98 -25.36
N GLU A 170 7.84 -3.18 -25.67
CA GLU A 170 7.12 -3.46 -26.93
C GLU A 170 5.79 -2.70 -27.04
N VAL A 171 5.08 -2.51 -25.91
CA VAL A 171 3.91 -1.64 -25.85
C VAL A 171 4.32 -0.18 -26.08
N LEU A 172 5.39 0.29 -25.42
CA LEU A 172 5.91 1.64 -25.62
C LEU A 172 6.29 1.91 -27.07
N LYS A 173 7.01 0.97 -27.72
CA LYS A 173 7.33 1.03 -29.17
C LYS A 173 6.08 1.16 -30.01
N SER A 174 5.06 0.38 -29.68
CA SER A 174 3.80 0.39 -30.42
C SER A 174 3.08 1.73 -30.30
N ILE A 175 3.07 2.34 -29.12
CA ILE A 175 2.47 3.66 -28.89
C ILE A 175 3.31 4.75 -29.59
N LEU A 176 4.64 4.71 -29.43
CA LEU A 176 5.56 5.68 -30.01
C LEU A 176 5.48 5.68 -31.55
N ALA A 177 5.33 4.53 -32.19
CA ALA A 177 5.25 4.42 -33.65
C ALA A 177 4.17 5.30 -34.28
N TYR A 178 3.05 5.54 -33.57
CA TYR A 178 1.95 6.37 -34.07
C TYR A 178 2.06 7.84 -33.65
N ARG A 179 2.98 8.20 -32.75
CA ARG A 179 3.08 9.57 -32.21
C ARG A 179 4.42 10.25 -32.49
N ILE A 180 5.43 9.49 -32.93
CA ILE A 180 6.75 10.03 -33.22
C ILE A 180 6.70 10.98 -34.43
N LYS A 181 7.37 12.12 -34.29
CA LYS A 181 7.55 13.08 -35.38
C LYS A 181 8.60 12.61 -36.37
N ALA A 182 8.47 13.03 -37.63
CA ALA A 182 9.39 12.67 -38.69
C ALA A 182 10.87 12.99 -38.35
N ASP A 183 11.13 14.14 -37.72
CA ASP A 183 12.49 14.55 -37.35
C ASP A 183 13.09 13.68 -36.23
N ASP A 184 12.30 13.29 -35.22
CA ASP A 184 12.76 12.37 -34.17
C ASP A 184 12.97 10.96 -34.73
N TYR A 185 12.12 10.51 -35.67
CA TYR A 185 12.31 9.24 -36.36
C TYR A 185 13.62 9.23 -37.16
N ARG A 186 13.98 10.34 -37.82
CA ARG A 186 15.26 10.47 -38.55
C ARG A 186 16.48 10.48 -37.62
N LEU A 187 16.34 10.89 -36.36
CA LEU A 187 17.42 10.74 -35.37
C LEU A 187 17.65 9.27 -35.01
N LEU A 188 16.58 8.46 -34.94
CA LEU A 188 16.67 7.02 -34.72
C LEU A 188 17.16 6.26 -35.95
N TYR A 189 16.74 6.71 -37.15
CA TYR A 189 17.01 6.08 -38.44
C TYR A 189 17.47 7.13 -39.47
N PRO A 190 18.76 7.51 -39.46
CA PRO A 190 19.28 8.56 -40.35
C PRO A 190 19.08 8.28 -41.85
N ASP A 191 19.16 7.00 -42.24
CA ASP A 191 19.02 6.53 -43.63
C ASP A 191 17.58 6.13 -44.00
N ALA A 192 16.58 6.58 -43.22
CA ALA A 192 15.19 6.24 -43.47
C ALA A 192 14.71 6.68 -44.88
N PRO A 193 14.13 5.77 -45.69
CA PRO A 193 13.67 6.10 -47.03
C PRO A 193 12.44 7.02 -46.99
N SER A 194 12.19 7.75 -48.07
CA SER A 194 11.02 8.63 -48.18
C SER A 194 9.68 7.91 -48.02
N THR A 195 9.64 6.60 -48.31
CA THR A 195 8.47 5.73 -48.16
C THR A 195 8.02 5.53 -46.71
N ASP A 196 8.87 5.85 -45.73
CA ASP A 196 8.53 5.75 -44.31
C ASP A 196 7.69 6.92 -43.82
N PHE A 197 7.61 8.02 -44.58
CA PHE A 197 6.97 9.27 -44.16
C PHE A 197 5.68 9.54 -44.92
N THR A 198 4.67 10.08 -44.24
CA THR A 198 3.44 10.52 -44.90
C THR A 198 3.61 11.91 -45.51
N SER A 199 2.75 12.26 -46.47
CA SER A 199 2.63 13.62 -46.99
C SER A 199 1.34 14.24 -46.47
N GLY A 200 1.32 14.64 -45.19
CA GLY A 200 0.18 15.35 -44.57
C GLY A 200 -0.91 14.44 -43.99
N GLY A 201 -0.57 13.24 -43.53
CA GLY A 201 -1.50 12.34 -42.83
C GLY A 201 -1.70 12.70 -41.36
N VAL A 202 -2.59 11.95 -40.68
CA VAL A 202 -2.79 12.03 -39.21
C VAL A 202 -1.52 11.67 -38.44
N TYR A 203 -0.71 10.76 -39.01
CA TYR A 203 0.57 10.32 -38.46
C TYR A 203 1.70 10.78 -39.38
N ASP A 204 2.87 11.08 -38.80
CA ASP A 204 4.07 11.44 -39.58
C ASP A 204 4.67 10.25 -40.33
N LEU A 205 4.42 9.02 -39.87
CA LEU A 205 4.94 7.78 -40.46
C LEU A 205 3.87 7.02 -41.27
N THR A 206 4.30 6.40 -42.37
CA THR A 206 3.49 5.40 -43.09
C THR A 206 3.47 4.07 -42.33
N GLN A 207 2.66 3.11 -42.77
CA GLN A 207 2.67 1.77 -42.19
C GLN A 207 4.04 1.08 -42.30
N ALA A 208 4.83 1.40 -43.34
CA ALA A 208 6.19 0.89 -43.49
C ALA A 208 7.11 1.42 -42.38
N GLY A 209 7.12 2.74 -42.14
CA GLY A 209 7.89 3.36 -41.06
C GLY A 209 7.44 2.89 -39.68
N ILE A 210 6.13 2.77 -39.46
CA ILE A 210 5.56 2.21 -38.22
C ILE A 210 6.06 0.79 -37.96
N ASN A 211 6.03 -0.08 -38.99
CA ASN A 211 6.50 -1.45 -38.86
C ASN A 211 8.00 -1.52 -38.62
N ASN A 212 8.79 -0.67 -39.29
CA ASN A 212 10.23 -0.59 -39.06
C ASN A 212 10.56 -0.18 -37.61
N LEU A 213 9.91 0.86 -37.08
CA LEU A 213 10.10 1.26 -35.68
C LEU A 213 9.74 0.12 -34.73
N LYS A 214 8.56 -0.48 -34.92
CA LYS A 214 8.09 -1.58 -34.06
C LYS A 214 8.99 -2.82 -34.13
N SER A 215 9.69 -3.08 -35.23
CA SER A 215 10.54 -4.27 -35.33
C SER A 215 11.99 -4.03 -34.90
N THR A 216 12.51 -2.81 -35.06
CA THR A 216 13.94 -2.53 -34.90
C THR A 216 14.30 -1.60 -33.73
N LEU A 217 13.35 -0.83 -33.20
CA LEU A 217 13.65 0.10 -32.11
C LEU A 217 14.12 -0.67 -30.86
N THR A 218 15.28 -0.30 -30.35
CA THR A 218 15.85 -0.83 -29.10
C THR A 218 15.84 0.23 -28.00
N LYS A 219 15.87 -0.20 -26.73
CA LYS A 219 15.98 0.71 -25.57
C LYS A 219 17.17 1.66 -25.68
N LYS A 220 18.32 1.15 -26.15
CA LYS A 220 19.55 1.91 -26.34
C LYS A 220 19.39 3.01 -27.41
N MET A 221 18.76 2.68 -28.54
CA MET A 221 18.48 3.67 -29.59
C MET A 221 17.56 4.78 -29.08
N LEU A 222 16.48 4.41 -28.38
CA LEU A 222 15.54 5.38 -27.81
C LEU A 222 16.22 6.31 -26.80
N SER A 223 17.09 5.75 -25.95
CA SER A 223 17.79 6.52 -24.91
C SER A 223 18.73 7.60 -25.48
N ILE A 224 19.27 7.41 -26.68
CA ILE A 224 20.15 8.41 -27.35
C ILE A 224 19.36 9.67 -27.76
N VAL A 225 18.10 9.51 -28.16
CA VAL A 225 17.26 10.61 -28.67
C VAL A 225 16.29 11.16 -27.63
N LEU A 226 16.35 10.63 -26.40
CA LEU A 226 15.53 11.03 -25.27
C LEU A 226 15.99 12.40 -24.76
N ALA A 227 15.07 13.35 -24.64
CA ALA A 227 15.34 14.63 -23.98
C ALA A 227 15.00 14.55 -22.49
N SER A 228 13.83 13.98 -22.16
CA SER A 228 13.41 13.72 -20.78
C SER A 228 12.51 12.50 -20.71
N CYS A 229 12.55 11.80 -19.58
CA CYS A 229 11.61 10.74 -19.23
C CYS A 229 11.34 10.80 -17.73
N ALA A 230 10.07 10.71 -17.37
CA ALA A 230 9.59 10.68 -16.00
C ALA A 230 8.41 9.71 -15.87
N LYS A 231 8.15 9.27 -14.65
CA LYS A 231 6.94 8.57 -14.26
C LYS A 231 5.79 9.58 -14.21
N SER A 232 4.62 9.14 -14.64
CA SER A 232 3.37 9.89 -14.48
C SER A 232 2.28 8.94 -13.97
N GLY A 233 1.81 9.14 -12.74
CA GLY A 233 0.80 8.25 -12.18
C GLY A 233 0.57 8.44 -10.69
N THR A 234 0.38 7.34 -9.98
CA THR A 234 -0.03 7.33 -8.57
C THR A 234 0.91 6.50 -7.71
N PHE A 235 1.10 6.99 -6.49
CA PHE A 235 1.78 6.31 -5.40
C PHE A 235 0.73 5.87 -4.38
N HIS A 236 0.77 4.61 -4.01
CA HIS A 236 -0.23 3.97 -3.17
C HIS A 236 0.43 3.31 -1.97
N VAL A 237 -0.11 3.57 -0.78
CA VAL A 237 0.35 2.97 0.48
C VAL A 237 -0.84 2.33 1.18
N ASP A 238 -0.75 1.02 1.42
CA ASP A 238 -1.66 0.30 2.31
C ASP A 238 -1.01 0.14 3.67
N ILE A 239 -1.61 0.73 4.70
CA ILE A 239 -1.26 0.49 6.10
C ILE A 239 -2.21 -0.55 6.65
N VAL A 240 -1.67 -1.68 7.10
CA VAL A 240 -2.42 -2.75 7.74
C VAL A 240 -2.02 -2.82 9.21
N THR A 241 -2.99 -2.62 10.10
CA THR A 241 -2.80 -2.85 11.54
C THR A 241 -3.40 -4.20 11.91
N ASN A 242 -2.58 -5.07 12.48
CA ASN A 242 -2.97 -6.37 12.98
C ASN A 242 -2.84 -6.41 14.50
N VAL A 243 -3.81 -7.01 15.17
CA VAL A 243 -3.70 -7.38 16.59
C VAL A 243 -3.88 -8.88 16.72
N TYR A 244 -3.03 -9.50 17.53
CA TYR A 244 -3.03 -10.94 17.78
C TYR A 244 -3.25 -11.21 19.27
N THR A 245 -4.11 -12.16 19.59
CA THR A 245 -4.31 -12.64 20.96
C THR A 245 -3.34 -13.77 21.30
N ALA A 246 -3.17 -14.07 22.58
CA ALA A 246 -2.36 -15.20 23.05
C ALA A 246 -2.87 -16.57 22.54
N THR A 247 -4.17 -16.67 22.21
CA THR A 247 -4.83 -17.87 21.68
C THR A 247 -4.70 -18.01 20.15
N GLY A 248 -4.06 -17.05 19.48
CA GLY A 248 -3.82 -17.06 18.04
C GLY A 248 -4.93 -16.43 17.19
N ALA A 249 -5.96 -15.85 17.81
CA ALA A 249 -6.97 -15.08 17.08
C ALA A 249 -6.38 -13.74 16.59
N SER A 250 -6.81 -13.27 15.42
CA SER A 250 -6.34 -12.00 14.85
C SER A 250 -7.46 -11.10 14.34
N ARG A 251 -7.27 -9.79 14.44
CA ARG A 251 -8.02 -8.78 13.67
C ARG A 251 -7.08 -7.90 12.89
N SER A 252 -7.56 -7.47 11.72
CA SER A 252 -6.83 -6.61 10.81
C SER A 252 -7.72 -5.45 10.39
N VAL A 253 -7.17 -4.23 10.37
CA VAL A 253 -7.79 -3.06 9.75
C VAL A 253 -6.80 -2.50 8.74
N THR A 254 -7.26 -2.32 7.51
CA THR A 254 -6.45 -1.76 6.42
C THR A 254 -6.94 -0.36 6.08
N ARG A 255 -6.01 0.56 5.85
CA ARG A 255 -6.26 1.88 5.29
C ARG A 255 -5.36 2.13 4.10
N ASN A 256 -5.94 2.68 3.05
CA ASN A 256 -5.25 2.96 1.81
C ASN A 256 -5.09 4.47 1.66
N PHE A 257 -3.90 4.89 1.27
CA PHE A 257 -3.56 6.27 0.94
C PHE A 257 -3.03 6.32 -0.48
N GLN A 258 -3.45 7.34 -1.22
CA GLN A 258 -3.04 7.55 -2.60
C GLN A 258 -2.66 9.02 -2.82
N THR A 259 -1.52 9.23 -3.46
CA THR A 259 -1.08 10.55 -3.94
C THR A 259 -0.60 10.45 -5.39
N ASN A 260 -0.55 11.58 -6.09
CA ASN A 260 -0.02 11.62 -7.46
C ASN A 260 1.51 11.71 -7.42
N LEU A 261 2.15 11.13 -8.43
CA LEU A 261 3.58 11.24 -8.73
C LEU A 261 3.86 12.49 -9.57
#